data_AF-A0A942XJ78-F1
#
_entry.id   AF-A0A942XJ78-F1
#
_cell.length_a   1.000
_cell.length_b   1.000
_cell.length_c   1.000
_cell.angle_alpha   90.00
_cell.angle_beta   90.00
_cell.angle_gamma   90.00
#
_symmetry.space_group_name_H-M   'P 1'
#
loop_
_entity.id
_entity.type
_entity.pdbx_description
1 polymer ?
#
loop_
_entity_poly.entity_id
_entity_poly.type
_entity_poly.pdbx_seq_one_letter_code
_entity_poly.pdbx_strand_id
1 'polypeptide(L)'
;ARELNEKEVETPTAYLKRKGWVPEEKKSSEFWSGFMVKRMLTNPVYAGLIARGKTETRFPATRDNKNIPREEWICVKGEHEAIVSEQEFQKVLDMMPKINKQHGAVPYSKSIFAGILRCGYCKRKMRIRADSKNIPIYCKSISTSNKFSCYTGKYQQKALENIVLLMIQQQADMAENTIKQLKRANQTLNIPKLRYRKKEYEKKLMIGKQEKMELYEQYVEGQITLQEFQEQKQKYAKKMEQYQGKIQELEDKIAEGEEQKRRVKSEGLHLFLKYKELEELSYEVLHELIEVIYFYDPEHIEIIWKYRDEFLLAAE
;
A
#
# COMPACT_ATOMS: atom_id res chain seq x y z
N ALA A 1 -6.49 0.88 31.85
CA ALA A 1 -6.51 0.53 30.40
C ALA A 1 -7.02 -0.89 30.20
N ARG A 2 -6.34 -1.92 30.75
CA ARG A 2 -6.82 -3.31 30.69
C ARG A 2 -8.25 -3.44 31.24
N GLU A 3 -8.48 -2.92 32.45
CA GLU A 3 -9.80 -2.90 33.08
C GLU A 3 -10.88 -2.18 32.24
N LEU A 4 -10.54 -1.07 31.57
CA LEU A 4 -11.48 -0.37 30.67
C LEU A 4 -11.83 -1.21 29.44
N ASN A 5 -10.89 -2.02 28.95
CA ASN A 5 -11.15 -2.96 27.85
C ASN A 5 -11.98 -4.16 28.33
N GLU A 6 -11.71 -4.69 29.53
CA GLU A 6 -12.47 -5.79 30.14
C GLU A 6 -13.93 -5.39 30.39
N LYS A 7 -14.17 -4.13 30.80
CA LYS A 7 -15.50 -3.55 30.98
C LYS A 7 -16.17 -3.07 29.68
N GLU A 8 -15.56 -3.36 28.53
CA GLU A 8 -16.05 -2.99 27.19
C GLU A 8 -16.38 -1.49 27.02
N VAL A 9 -15.67 -0.61 27.72
CA VAL A 9 -15.91 0.84 27.65
C VAL A 9 -15.48 1.38 26.29
N GLU A 10 -16.38 2.09 25.61
CA GLU A 10 -16.13 2.70 24.30
C GLU A 10 -14.91 3.64 24.36
N THR A 11 -13.98 3.48 23.41
CA THR A 11 -12.82 4.38 23.31
C THR A 11 -13.22 5.73 22.70
N PRO A 12 -12.48 6.83 22.97
CA PRO A 12 -12.76 8.12 22.35
C PRO A 12 -12.82 8.07 20.82
N THR A 13 -11.95 7.28 20.18
CA THR A 13 -11.95 7.10 18.72
C THR A 13 -13.19 6.35 18.24
N ALA A 14 -13.61 5.29 18.95
CA ALA A 14 -14.82 4.55 18.61
C ALA A 14 -16.09 5.42 18.77
N TYR A 15 -16.16 6.18 19.86
CA TYR A 15 -17.23 7.15 20.10
C TYR A 15 -17.34 8.18 18.97
N LEU A 16 -16.22 8.79 18.56
CA LEU A 16 -16.21 9.78 17.48
C LEU A 16 -16.57 9.15 16.12
N LYS A 17 -16.10 7.93 15.83
CA LYS A 17 -16.51 7.19 14.62
C LYS A 17 -18.03 6.99 14.58
N ARG A 18 -18.62 6.55 15.69
CA ARG A 18 -20.08 6.39 15.82
C ARG A 18 -20.84 7.70 15.61
N LYS A 19 -20.23 8.84 15.91
CA LYS A 19 -20.77 10.19 15.66
C LYS A 19 -20.51 10.71 14.25
N GLY A 20 -19.99 9.90 13.34
CA GLY A 20 -19.78 10.25 11.92
C GLY A 20 -18.40 10.82 11.61
N TRP A 21 -17.45 10.80 12.55
CA TRP A 21 -16.08 11.25 12.28
C TRP A 21 -15.24 10.14 11.63
N VAL A 22 -14.58 10.44 10.51
CA VAL A 22 -13.73 9.49 9.77
C VAL A 22 -12.25 9.72 10.10
N PRO A 23 -11.64 8.96 11.03
CA PRO A 23 -10.20 9.03 11.24
C PRO A 23 -9.42 8.51 10.04
N GLU A 24 -8.22 9.05 9.81
CA GLU A 24 -7.19 8.33 9.07
C GLU A 24 -6.97 6.94 9.70
N GLU A 25 -7.11 5.87 8.90
CA GLU A 25 -7.06 4.48 9.36
C GLU A 25 -5.84 4.18 10.24
N LYS A 26 -4.67 4.73 9.86
CA LYS A 26 -3.38 4.56 10.54
C LYS A 26 -3.35 5.09 11.99
N LYS A 27 -4.30 5.94 12.39
CA LYS A 27 -4.37 6.58 13.72
C LYS A 27 -5.49 6.04 14.61
N SER A 28 -6.31 5.10 14.12
CA SER A 28 -7.46 4.62 14.87
C SER A 28 -7.13 3.39 15.72
N SER A 29 -7.28 3.53 17.04
CA SER A 29 -7.10 2.45 18.00
C SER A 29 -8.44 2.12 18.63
N GLU A 30 -8.95 0.91 18.40
CA GLU A 30 -10.29 0.49 18.85
C GLU A 30 -10.33 -0.10 20.27
N PHE A 31 -9.25 0.07 21.03
CA PHE A 31 -9.19 -0.33 22.43
C PHE A 31 -8.31 0.62 23.24
N TRP A 32 -8.56 0.68 24.55
CA TRP A 32 -7.82 1.50 25.49
C TRP A 32 -6.37 1.06 25.57
N SER A 33 -5.46 1.96 25.20
CA SER A 33 -4.03 1.80 25.43
C SER A 33 -3.58 2.60 26.66
N GLY A 34 -2.49 2.19 27.31
CA GLY A 34 -1.91 2.96 28.42
C GLY A 34 -1.53 4.39 28.02
N PHE A 35 -1.14 4.60 26.76
CA PHE A 35 -0.87 5.93 26.22
C PHE A 35 -2.13 6.80 26.15
N MET A 36 -3.27 6.24 25.72
CA MET A 36 -4.55 6.97 25.69
C MET A 36 -4.98 7.40 27.08
N VAL A 37 -4.93 6.48 28.06
CA VAL A 37 -5.27 6.80 29.45
C VAL A 37 -4.33 7.86 30.00
N LYS A 38 -3.01 7.71 29.80
CA LYS A 38 -2.02 8.71 30.23
C LYS A 38 -2.33 10.08 29.62
N ARG A 39 -2.58 10.15 28.31
CA ARG A 39 -2.88 11.41 27.62
C ARG A 39 -4.11 12.10 28.18
N MET A 40 -5.13 11.33 28.57
CA MET A 40 -6.32 11.87 29.24
C MET A 40 -5.98 12.39 30.63
N LEU A 41 -5.31 11.59 31.47
CA LEU A 41 -4.92 11.99 32.83
C LEU A 41 -3.98 13.19 32.86
N THR A 42 -3.20 13.43 31.80
CA THR A 42 -2.31 14.59 31.69
C THR A 42 -2.94 15.81 31.04
N ASN A 43 -4.18 15.75 30.55
CA ASN A 43 -4.75 16.86 29.78
C ASN A 43 -5.32 17.95 30.70
N PRO A 44 -4.73 19.18 30.71
CA PRO A 44 -5.17 20.26 31.60
C PRO A 44 -6.59 20.76 31.32
N VAL A 45 -7.13 20.46 30.12
CA VAL A 45 -8.51 20.82 29.76
C VAL A 45 -9.52 20.25 30.75
N TYR A 46 -9.29 19.05 31.30
CA TYR A 46 -10.22 18.46 32.27
C TYR A 46 -10.26 19.19 33.61
N ALA A 47 -9.24 19.99 33.92
CA ALA A 47 -9.17 20.84 35.10
C ALA A 47 -9.64 22.28 34.85
N GLY A 48 -10.28 22.56 33.71
CA GLY A 48 -10.70 23.93 33.36
C GLY A 48 -9.56 24.81 32.82
N LEU A 49 -8.40 24.23 32.48
CA LEU A 49 -7.22 24.97 32.04
C LEU A 49 -6.98 24.85 30.53
N ILE A 50 -6.53 25.94 29.91
CA ILE A 50 -6.10 25.99 28.51
C ILE A 50 -4.57 26.06 28.49
N ALA A 51 -3.93 25.11 27.80
CA ALA A 51 -2.47 25.07 27.66
C ALA A 51 -2.02 25.37 26.23
N ARG A 52 -1.18 26.40 26.07
CA ARG A 52 -0.49 26.80 24.83
C ARG A 52 1.04 26.64 24.99
N GLY A 53 1.77 26.71 23.87
CA GLY A 53 3.23 26.55 23.88
C GLY A 53 3.69 25.12 24.13
N LYS A 54 2.95 24.11 23.63
CA LYS A 54 3.34 22.69 23.77
C LYS A 54 4.50 22.29 22.84
N THR A 55 4.70 23.06 21.77
CA THR A 55 5.69 22.82 20.73
C THR A 55 6.33 24.12 20.26
N GLU A 56 7.62 24.08 19.98
CA GLU A 56 8.40 25.15 19.37
C GLU A 56 8.83 24.74 17.97
N THR A 57 8.57 25.58 16.96
CA THR A 57 9.08 25.36 15.60
C THR A 57 10.50 25.91 15.51
N ARG A 58 11.49 25.03 15.30
CA ARG A 58 12.91 25.43 15.22
C ARG A 58 13.30 25.90 13.82
N PHE A 59 12.78 25.21 12.81
CA PHE A 59 13.07 25.50 11.41
C PHE A 59 11.75 25.56 10.63
N PRO A 60 11.25 26.77 10.31
CA PRO A 60 9.99 26.94 9.59
C PRO A 60 9.97 26.23 8.23
N ALA A 61 11.11 26.18 7.53
CA ALA A 61 11.24 25.58 6.21
C ALA A 61 11.05 24.05 6.20
N THR A 62 11.52 23.35 7.23
CA THR A 62 11.44 21.89 7.34
C THR A 62 10.30 21.41 8.23
N ARG A 63 9.52 22.34 8.83
CA ARG A 63 8.48 22.07 9.84
C ARG A 63 8.98 21.23 11.01
N ASP A 64 10.26 21.39 11.37
CA ASP A 64 10.85 20.68 12.50
C ASP A 64 10.35 21.30 13.81
N ASN A 65 9.59 20.52 14.58
CA ASN A 65 8.94 20.93 15.81
C ASN A 65 9.51 20.17 17.00
N LYS A 66 9.95 20.90 18.02
CA LYS A 66 10.39 20.35 19.30
C LYS A 66 9.25 20.42 20.31
N ASN A 67 9.03 19.34 21.05
CA ASN A 67 8.13 19.37 22.21
C ASN A 67 8.77 20.16 23.35
N ILE A 68 8.04 21.14 23.88
CA ILE A 68 8.44 21.94 25.04
C ILE A 68 8.12 21.15 26.32
N PRO A 69 9.02 21.12 27.32
CA PRO A 69 8.74 20.53 28.64
C PRO A 69 7.47 21.11 29.25
N ARG A 70 6.76 20.31 30.05
CA ARG A 70 5.44 20.69 30.57
C ARG A 70 5.52 21.89 31.52
N GLU A 71 6.64 22.00 32.21
CA GLU A 71 6.97 23.08 33.16
C GLU A 71 7.03 24.44 32.47
N GLU A 72 7.26 24.46 31.15
CA GLU A 72 7.35 25.67 30.32
C GLU A 72 6.04 25.95 29.56
N TRP A 73 4.99 25.14 29.75
CA TRP A 73 3.70 25.37 29.08
C TRP A 73 2.97 26.57 29.67
N ILE A 74 2.44 27.42 28.80
CA ILE A 74 1.60 28.55 29.21
C ILE A 74 0.20 28.00 29.48
N CYS A 75 -0.13 27.84 30.77
CA CYS A 75 -1.44 27.36 31.23
C CYS A 75 -2.24 28.52 31.81
N VAL A 76 -3.41 28.79 31.22
CA VAL A 76 -4.35 29.83 31.67
C VAL A 76 -5.69 29.21 32.03
N LYS A 77 -6.45 29.86 32.92
CA LYS A 77 -7.80 29.41 33.24
C LYS A 77 -8.72 29.61 32.03
N GLY A 78 -9.39 28.55 31.63
CA GLY A 78 -10.38 28.55 30.56
C GLY A 78 -11.77 28.93 31.06
N GLU A 79 -12.67 29.20 30.12
CA GLU A 79 -14.08 29.50 30.38
C GLU A 79 -14.96 28.25 30.42
N HIS A 80 -14.43 27.09 30.05
CA HIS A 80 -15.16 25.83 30.07
C HIS A 80 -15.21 25.23 31.48
N GLU A 81 -16.32 24.54 31.78
CA GLU A 81 -16.50 23.85 33.05
C GLU A 81 -15.46 22.74 33.25
N ALA A 82 -14.85 22.70 34.44
CA ALA A 82 -13.88 21.70 34.81
C ALA A 82 -14.58 20.39 35.22
N ILE A 83 -14.06 19.25 34.74
CA ILE A 83 -14.56 17.92 35.11
C ILE A 83 -13.93 17.47 36.46
N VAL A 84 -12.69 17.89 36.72
CA VAL A 84 -11.95 17.61 37.97
C VAL A 84 -11.39 18.90 38.53
N SER A 85 -11.15 18.95 39.84
CA SER A 85 -10.52 20.13 40.45
C SER A 85 -9.04 20.24 40.06
N GLU A 86 -8.50 21.46 40.07
CA GLU A 86 -7.06 21.69 39.83
C GLU A 86 -6.20 20.94 40.85
N GLN A 87 -6.66 20.81 42.10
CA GLN A 87 -5.95 20.09 43.16
C GLN A 87 -5.88 18.58 42.88
N GLU A 88 -6.98 17.95 42.45
CA GLU A 88 -6.99 16.54 42.07
C GLU A 88 -6.14 16.28 40.84
N PHE A 89 -6.21 17.18 39.85
CA PHE A 89 -5.38 17.10 38.67
C PHE A 89 -3.89 17.16 39.03
N GLN A 90 -3.49 18.09 39.89
CA GLN A 90 -2.09 18.20 40.33
C GLN A 90 -1.62 16.94 41.06
N LYS A 91 -2.42 16.38 41.97
CA LYS A 91 -2.11 15.10 42.64
C LYS A 91 -1.85 13.98 41.64
N VAL A 92 -2.66 13.89 40.57
CA VAL A 92 -2.47 12.91 39.50
C VAL A 92 -1.14 13.11 38.77
N LEU A 93 -0.72 14.36 38.54
CA LEU A 93 0.56 14.66 37.93
C LEU A 93 1.74 14.29 38.84
N ASP A 94 1.62 14.57 40.14
CA ASP A 94 2.66 14.27 41.13
C ASP A 94 2.86 12.75 41.30
N MET A 95 1.78 11.98 41.16
CA MET A 95 1.83 10.50 41.16
C MET A 95 2.42 9.92 39.87
N MET A 96 2.54 10.69 38.78
CA MET A 96 3.16 10.17 37.57
C MET A 96 4.66 10.00 37.78
N PRO A 97 5.23 8.86 37.36
CA PRO A 97 6.68 8.68 37.44
C PRO A 97 7.36 9.80 36.65
N LYS A 98 8.14 10.62 37.35
CA LYS A 98 9.10 11.54 36.72
C LYS A 98 9.93 10.66 35.80
N ILE A 99 9.90 10.95 34.50
CA ILE A 99 10.61 10.15 33.51
C ILE A 99 12.08 10.21 33.90
N ASN A 100 12.60 9.15 34.50
CA ASN A 100 14.03 8.93 34.53
C ASN A 100 14.43 8.94 33.06
N LYS A 101 15.18 9.98 32.66
CA LYS A 101 15.83 10.11 31.35
C LYS A 101 16.84 8.97 31.08
N GLN A 102 16.82 7.90 31.89
CA GLN A 102 17.66 6.70 31.83
C GLN A 102 17.09 5.57 30.97
N HIS A 103 16.00 5.80 30.24
CA HIS A 103 15.89 5.16 28.93
C HIS A 103 16.24 6.24 27.91
N GLY A 104 17.54 6.61 27.87
CA GLY A 104 18.10 7.29 26.72
C GLY A 104 17.58 6.57 25.49
N ALA A 105 17.13 7.35 24.49
CA ALA A 105 16.54 6.85 23.25
C ALA A 105 17.25 5.56 22.87
N VAL A 106 16.64 4.41 23.20
CA VAL A 106 17.23 3.11 22.90
C VAL A 106 17.38 3.20 21.39
N PRO A 107 18.61 3.14 20.86
CA PRO A 107 18.86 3.46 19.48
C PRO A 107 17.84 2.67 18.68
N TYR A 108 17.14 3.38 17.79
CA TYR A 108 16.23 2.85 16.79
C TYR A 108 16.57 1.39 16.57
N SER A 109 15.71 0.47 17.03
CA SER A 109 16.04 -0.95 17.11
C SER A 109 16.76 -1.35 15.82
N LYS A 110 18.03 -1.76 15.90
CA LYS A 110 18.85 -2.22 14.76
C LYS A 110 18.29 -3.50 14.11
N SER A 111 17.00 -3.77 14.28
CA SER A 111 16.33 -4.86 13.60
C SER A 111 16.04 -4.42 12.18
N ILE A 112 16.41 -5.27 11.23
CA ILE A 112 16.13 -5.10 9.81
C ILE A 112 14.62 -5.00 9.50
N PHE A 113 13.76 -5.46 10.42
CA PHE A 113 12.29 -5.39 10.29
C PHE A 113 11.65 -4.10 10.85
N ALA A 114 12.46 -3.12 11.25
CA ALA A 114 11.98 -1.92 11.93
C ALA A 114 11.09 -1.06 11.01
N GLY A 115 9.78 -1.17 11.17
CA GLY A 115 8.80 -0.33 10.45
C GLY A 115 7.88 -1.13 9.54
N ILE A 116 8.32 -2.30 9.09
CA ILE A 116 7.56 -3.19 8.21
C ILE A 116 6.83 -4.32 8.95
N LEU A 117 7.29 -4.75 10.12
CA LEU A 117 6.66 -5.88 10.85
C LEU A 117 5.46 -5.48 11.72
N ARG A 118 4.31 -6.07 11.41
CA ARG A 118 3.02 -5.83 12.08
C ARG A 118 2.35 -7.13 12.48
N CYS A 119 1.50 -7.06 13.51
CA CYS A 119 0.64 -8.17 13.90
C CYS A 119 -0.47 -8.34 12.86
N GLY A 120 -0.66 -9.55 12.37
CA GLY A 120 -1.71 -9.87 11.41
C GLY A 120 -3.13 -9.64 11.94
N TYR A 121 -3.35 -9.85 13.24
CA TYR A 121 -4.66 -9.67 13.89
C TYR A 121 -4.97 -8.19 14.21
N CYS A 122 -4.14 -7.54 15.02
CA CYS A 122 -4.43 -6.16 15.48
C CYS A 122 -3.80 -5.05 14.62
N LYS A 123 -3.07 -5.42 13.55
CA LYS A 123 -2.38 -4.53 12.58
C LYS A 123 -1.37 -3.54 13.18
N ARG A 124 -1.08 -3.64 14.48
CA ARG A 124 -0.09 -2.80 15.18
C ARG A 124 1.33 -3.33 14.99
N LYS A 125 2.30 -2.43 15.14
CA LYS A 125 3.73 -2.76 15.10
C LYS A 125 4.10 -3.81 16.15
N MET A 126 4.77 -4.87 15.72
CA MET A 126 5.33 -5.90 16.61
C MET A 126 6.49 -5.31 17.42
N ARG A 127 6.69 -5.80 18.64
CA ARG A 127 7.83 -5.41 19.48
C ARG A 127 8.99 -6.35 19.25
N ILE A 128 10.17 -5.74 19.11
CA ILE A 128 11.46 -6.42 18.96
C ILE A 128 12.35 -5.88 20.07
N ARG A 129 12.85 -6.76 20.95
CA ARG A 129 13.69 -6.39 22.10
C ARG A 129 15.15 -6.77 21.83
N ALA A 130 15.96 -5.77 21.47
CA ALA A 130 17.34 -5.96 21.01
C ALA A 130 18.36 -6.24 22.14
N ASP A 131 17.91 -6.30 23.40
CA ASP A 131 18.73 -6.42 24.61
C ASP A 131 18.99 -7.89 25.04
N SER A 132 18.59 -8.87 24.24
CA SER A 132 18.74 -10.30 24.54
C SER A 132 19.48 -11.07 23.44
N LYS A 133 20.26 -12.11 23.81
CA LYS A 133 20.93 -13.04 22.87
C LYS A 133 19.96 -13.64 21.83
N ASN A 134 18.69 -13.83 22.20
CA ASN A 134 17.61 -14.26 21.31
C ASN A 134 16.57 -13.14 21.20
N ILE A 135 16.70 -12.27 20.21
CA ILE A 135 15.82 -11.12 20.00
C ILE A 135 14.37 -11.60 19.76
N PRO A 136 13.44 -11.43 20.72
CA PRO A 136 12.10 -11.96 20.61
C PRO A 136 11.17 -10.95 19.95
N ILE A 137 10.37 -11.46 19.03
CA ILE A 137 9.26 -10.78 18.36
C ILE A 137 7.97 -11.13 19.10
N TYR A 138 7.19 -10.14 19.52
CA TYR A 138 5.89 -10.39 20.14
C TYR A 138 4.90 -9.22 20.00
N CYS A 139 3.60 -9.52 20.11
CA CYS A 139 2.55 -8.51 20.06
C CYS A 139 2.30 -7.89 21.45
N LYS A 140 2.53 -6.59 21.62
CA LYS A 140 2.27 -5.89 22.90
C LYS A 140 0.78 -5.78 23.23
N SER A 141 -0.10 -5.90 22.24
CA SER A 141 -1.55 -5.71 22.45
C SER A 141 -2.12 -6.71 23.46
N ILE A 142 -1.54 -7.90 23.56
CA ILE A 142 -1.99 -9.00 24.43
C ILE A 142 -1.92 -8.63 25.90
N SER A 143 -0.90 -7.87 26.32
CA SER A 143 -0.83 -7.41 27.71
C SER A 143 -1.79 -6.27 28.03
N THR A 144 -2.47 -5.73 27.02
CA THR A 144 -3.31 -4.52 27.12
C THR A 144 -4.78 -4.79 26.85
N SER A 145 -5.11 -5.76 26.00
CA SER A 145 -6.47 -6.10 25.58
C SER A 145 -6.54 -7.54 25.07
N ASN A 146 -7.60 -8.25 25.47
CA ASN A 146 -7.96 -9.57 24.94
C ASN A 146 -8.93 -9.50 23.74
N LYS A 147 -9.24 -8.30 23.23
CA LYS A 147 -10.19 -8.11 22.11
C LYS A 147 -9.76 -8.82 20.83
N PHE A 148 -8.45 -9.01 20.64
CA PHE A 148 -7.90 -9.66 19.45
C PHE A 148 -7.19 -10.95 19.87
N SER A 149 -7.37 -12.01 19.09
CA SER A 149 -6.67 -13.30 19.19
C SER A 149 -5.22 -13.22 18.71
N CYS A 150 -4.50 -12.16 19.09
CA CYS A 150 -3.09 -12.00 18.75
C CYS A 150 -2.25 -13.16 19.31
N TYR A 151 -1.22 -13.58 18.57
CA TYR A 151 -0.29 -14.62 19.00
C TYR A 151 0.42 -14.30 20.32
N THR A 152 0.17 -15.14 21.33
CA THR A 152 0.61 -14.99 22.73
C THR A 152 2.08 -15.32 22.96
N GLY A 153 2.68 -16.09 22.05
CA GLY A 153 4.06 -16.51 22.14
C GLY A 153 5.08 -15.41 21.81
N LYS A 154 6.35 -15.77 21.99
CA LYS A 154 7.49 -15.02 21.47
C LYS A 154 8.05 -15.79 20.29
N TYR A 155 8.29 -15.10 19.19
CA TYR A 155 8.89 -15.68 17.99
C TYR A 155 10.35 -15.21 17.85
N GLN A 156 11.23 -16.07 17.35
CA GLN A 156 12.64 -15.71 17.19
C GLN A 156 12.84 -14.87 15.93
N GLN A 157 13.57 -13.76 16.05
CA GLN A 157 13.87 -12.91 14.89
C GLN A 157 14.58 -13.68 13.77
N LYS A 158 15.60 -14.49 14.10
CA LYS A 158 16.33 -15.29 13.10
C LYS A 158 15.45 -16.26 12.31
N ALA A 159 14.43 -16.84 12.96
CA ALA A 159 13.49 -17.73 12.26
C ALA A 159 12.68 -16.95 11.22
N LEU A 160 12.24 -15.73 11.56
CA LEU A 160 11.57 -14.84 10.61
C LEU A 160 12.52 -14.42 9.48
N GLU A 161 13.78 -14.12 9.78
CA GLU A 161 14.80 -13.78 8.77
C GLU A 161 14.96 -14.88 7.74
N ASN A 162 15.10 -16.13 8.19
CA ASN A 162 15.24 -17.27 7.29
C ASN A 162 14.01 -17.46 6.38
N ILE A 163 12.81 -17.31 6.92
CA ILE A 163 11.57 -17.41 6.13
C ILE A 163 11.50 -16.30 5.09
N VAL A 164 11.78 -15.06 5.50
CA VAL A 164 11.72 -13.90 4.59
C VAL A 164 12.78 -14.00 3.50
N LEU A 165 13.98 -14.49 3.83
CA LEU A 165 15.05 -14.75 2.87
C LEU A 165 14.63 -15.78 1.82
N LEU A 166 14.09 -16.92 2.25
CA LEU A 166 13.55 -17.94 1.36
C LEU A 166 12.46 -17.40 0.45
N MET A 167 11.56 -16.57 0.99
CA MET A 167 10.49 -15.95 0.19
C MET A 167 11.04 -14.96 -0.85
N ILE A 168 12.07 -14.18 -0.53
CA ILE A 168 12.74 -13.29 -1.49
C ILE A 168 13.41 -14.10 -2.61
N GLN A 169 14.11 -15.19 -2.27
CA GLN A 169 14.72 -16.08 -3.25
C GLN A 169 13.67 -16.71 -4.19
N GLN A 170 12.54 -17.16 -3.63
CA GLN A 170 11.42 -17.66 -4.44
C GLN A 170 10.84 -16.59 -5.38
N GLN A 171 10.69 -15.34 -4.92
CA GLN A 171 10.26 -14.23 -5.79
C GLN A 171 11.29 -13.95 -6.90
N ALA A 172 12.58 -14.07 -6.61
CA ALA A 172 13.64 -13.94 -7.61
C ALA A 172 13.57 -15.04 -8.69
N ASP A 173 13.33 -16.29 -8.30
CA ASP A 173 13.15 -17.40 -9.24
C ASP A 173 11.89 -17.23 -10.10
N MET A 174 10.78 -16.79 -9.48
CA MET A 174 9.56 -16.45 -10.22
C MET A 174 9.80 -15.33 -11.22
N ALA A 175 10.50 -14.26 -10.82
CA ALA A 175 10.83 -13.14 -11.69
C ALA A 175 11.67 -13.58 -12.89
N GLU A 176 12.66 -14.44 -12.68
CA GLU A 176 13.49 -15.00 -13.75
C GLU A 176 12.65 -15.82 -14.75
N ASN A 177 11.76 -16.67 -14.24
CA ASN A 177 10.88 -17.48 -15.07
C ASN A 177 9.90 -16.61 -15.86
N THR A 178 9.29 -15.60 -15.25
CA THR A 178 8.41 -14.64 -15.93
C THR A 178 9.16 -13.90 -17.02
N ILE A 179 10.37 -13.40 -16.76
CA ILE A 179 11.21 -12.75 -17.78
C ILE A 179 11.53 -13.71 -18.94
N LYS A 180 11.86 -14.98 -18.66
CA LYS A 180 12.11 -15.99 -19.70
C LYS A 180 10.87 -16.25 -20.55
N GLN A 181 9.70 -16.39 -19.94
CA GLN A 181 8.43 -16.60 -20.64
C GLN A 181 8.08 -15.40 -21.52
N LEU A 182 8.16 -14.18 -20.98
CA LEU A 182 7.91 -12.95 -21.73
C LEU A 182 8.91 -12.76 -22.89
N LYS A 183 10.19 -13.13 -22.71
CA LYS A 183 11.18 -13.10 -23.80
C LYS A 183 10.83 -14.07 -24.92
N ARG A 184 10.37 -15.29 -24.59
CA ARG A 184 9.92 -16.29 -25.59
C ARG A 184 8.67 -15.81 -26.33
N ALA A 185 7.68 -15.27 -25.63
CA ALA A 185 6.48 -14.69 -26.25
C ALA A 185 6.83 -13.52 -27.19
N ASN A 186 7.76 -12.67 -26.77
CA ASN A 186 8.22 -11.55 -27.60
C ASN A 186 9.02 -11.99 -28.84
N GLN A 187 9.63 -13.18 -28.84
CA GLN A 187 10.31 -13.73 -30.02
C GLN A 187 9.33 -14.23 -31.08
N THR A 188 8.19 -14.78 -30.67
CA THR A 188 7.15 -15.24 -31.60
C THR A 188 6.32 -14.08 -32.18
N LEU A 189 6.20 -12.98 -31.43
CA LEU A 189 5.49 -11.76 -31.82
C LEU A 189 6.33 -10.86 -32.74
N ASN A 190 6.10 -10.98 -34.05
CA ASN A 190 6.65 -10.04 -35.04
C ASN A 190 5.76 -8.78 -35.16
N ILE A 191 5.92 -7.85 -34.21
CA ILE A 191 5.21 -6.56 -34.19
C ILE A 191 5.35 -5.78 -35.51
N PRO A 192 6.54 -5.67 -36.15
CA PRO A 192 6.65 -5.03 -37.46
C PRO A 192 5.75 -5.65 -38.53
N LYS A 193 5.66 -6.99 -38.59
CA LYS A 193 4.78 -7.70 -39.51
C LYS A 193 3.29 -7.46 -39.22
N LEU A 194 2.90 -7.38 -37.94
CA LEU A 194 1.54 -7.03 -37.54
C LEU A 194 1.19 -5.59 -37.94
N ARG A 195 2.09 -4.64 -37.71
CA ARG A 195 1.95 -3.23 -38.14
C ARG A 195 1.84 -3.11 -39.66
N TYR A 196 2.63 -3.89 -40.41
CA TYR A 196 2.53 -3.94 -41.87
C TYR A 196 1.16 -4.45 -42.33
N ARG A 197 0.68 -5.57 -41.76
CA ARG A 197 -0.66 -6.10 -42.06
C ARG A 197 -1.78 -5.13 -41.72
N LYS A 198 -1.66 -4.41 -40.59
CA LYS A 198 -2.60 -3.35 -40.20
C LYS A 198 -2.68 -2.29 -41.30
N LYS A 199 -1.52 -1.78 -41.76
CA LYS A 199 -1.46 -0.80 -42.87
C LYS A 199 -2.11 -1.32 -44.16
N GLU A 200 -1.97 -2.60 -44.47
CA GLU A 200 -2.63 -3.20 -45.65
C GLU A 200 -4.17 -3.15 -45.51
N TYR A 201 -4.72 -3.44 -44.34
CA TYR A 201 -6.17 -3.35 -44.10
C TYR A 201 -6.66 -1.90 -44.03
N GLU A 202 -5.87 -0.97 -43.47
CA GLU A 202 -6.17 0.47 -43.51
C GLU A 202 -6.25 0.99 -44.95
N LYS A 203 -5.31 0.57 -45.82
CA LYS A 203 -5.33 0.91 -47.24
C LYS A 203 -6.57 0.33 -47.94
N LYS A 204 -6.94 -0.92 -47.66
CA LYS A 204 -8.17 -1.54 -48.20
C LYS A 204 -9.44 -0.83 -47.72
N LEU A 205 -9.47 -0.38 -46.47
CA LEU A 205 -10.58 0.41 -45.93
C LEU A 205 -10.66 1.79 -46.60
N MET A 206 -9.54 2.44 -46.85
CA MET A 206 -9.48 3.71 -47.58
C MET A 206 -9.99 3.57 -49.01
N ILE A 207 -9.52 2.54 -49.74
CA ILE A 207 -9.99 2.24 -51.09
C ILE A 207 -11.50 1.95 -51.08
N GLY A 208 -11.99 1.11 -50.15
CA GLY A 208 -13.43 0.81 -50.06
C GLY A 208 -14.30 2.03 -49.76
N LYS A 209 -13.77 3.04 -49.04
CA LYS A 209 -14.45 4.33 -48.84
C LYS A 209 -14.52 5.14 -50.13
N GLN A 210 -13.43 5.15 -50.91
CA GLN A 210 -13.38 5.82 -52.20
C GLN A 210 -14.34 5.14 -53.21
N GLU A 211 -14.29 3.82 -53.34
CA GLU A 211 -15.21 3.04 -54.21
C GLU A 211 -16.68 3.32 -53.85
N LYS A 212 -17.01 3.48 -52.57
CA LYS A 212 -18.36 3.84 -52.12
C LYS A 212 -18.78 5.26 -52.52
N MET A 213 -17.82 6.19 -52.60
CA MET A 213 -18.06 7.57 -53.06
C MET A 213 -18.27 7.60 -54.58
N GLU A 214 -17.42 6.92 -55.33
CA GLU A 214 -17.55 6.75 -56.79
C GLU A 214 -18.87 6.07 -57.17
N LEU A 215 -19.28 5.04 -56.41
CA LEU A 215 -20.58 4.38 -56.58
C LEU A 215 -21.77 5.34 -56.37
N TYR A 216 -21.64 6.33 -55.48
CA TYR A 216 -22.68 7.33 -55.27
C TYR A 216 -22.74 8.34 -56.42
N GLU A 217 -21.58 8.76 -56.95
CA GLU A 217 -21.50 9.63 -58.12
C GLU A 217 -22.15 8.98 -59.35
N GLN A 218 -21.82 7.71 -59.63
CA GLN A 218 -22.44 6.95 -60.72
C GLN A 218 -23.98 6.87 -60.62
N TYR A 219 -24.51 6.75 -59.40
CA TYR A 219 -25.95 6.76 -59.17
C TYR A 219 -26.58 8.13 -59.45
N VAL A 220 -25.94 9.22 -58.99
CA VAL A 220 -26.42 10.60 -59.21
C VAL A 220 -26.38 10.98 -60.69
N GLU A 221 -25.36 10.52 -61.42
CA GLU A 221 -25.22 10.72 -62.87
C GLU A 221 -26.14 9.80 -63.70
N GLY A 222 -26.90 8.91 -63.05
CA GLY A 222 -27.86 8.02 -63.71
C GLY A 222 -27.22 6.86 -64.47
N GLN A 223 -25.95 6.55 -64.21
CA GLN A 223 -25.22 5.45 -64.86
C GLN A 223 -25.65 4.07 -64.32
N ILE A 224 -26.15 4.02 -63.09
CA ILE A 224 -26.64 2.80 -62.42
C ILE A 224 -28.02 3.02 -61.80
N THR A 225 -28.78 1.93 -61.65
CA THR A 225 -30.10 1.98 -61.02
C THR A 225 -30.01 2.05 -59.49
N LEU A 226 -31.11 2.49 -58.85
CA LEU A 226 -31.20 2.51 -57.38
C LEU A 226 -31.00 1.13 -56.76
N GLN A 227 -31.49 0.08 -57.42
CA GLN A 227 -31.40 -1.29 -56.92
C GLN A 227 -29.95 -1.80 -56.96
N GLU A 228 -29.24 -1.58 -58.06
CA GLU A 228 -27.81 -1.91 -58.19
C GLU A 228 -26.94 -1.14 -57.19
N PHE A 229 -27.22 0.16 -57.01
CA PHE A 229 -26.57 0.98 -55.99
C PHE A 229 -26.73 0.39 -54.59
N GLN A 230 -27.97 0.03 -54.20
CA GLN A 230 -28.25 -0.51 -52.87
C GLN A 230 -27.53 -1.85 -52.63
N GLU A 231 -27.54 -2.75 -53.61
CA GLU A 231 -26.85 -4.04 -53.50
C GLU A 231 -25.33 -3.89 -53.37
N GLN A 232 -24.71 -3.05 -54.21
CA GLN A 232 -23.27 -2.80 -54.15
C GLN A 232 -22.89 -2.06 -52.86
N LYS A 233 -23.66 -1.05 -52.44
CA LYS A 233 -23.46 -0.33 -51.17
C LYS A 233 -23.44 -1.30 -49.98
N GLN A 234 -24.34 -2.28 -49.94
CA GLN A 234 -24.34 -3.29 -48.89
C GLN A 234 -23.10 -4.20 -48.94
N LYS A 235 -22.66 -4.61 -50.13
CA LYS A 235 -21.43 -5.41 -50.31
C LYS A 235 -20.20 -4.65 -49.81
N TYR A 236 -20.05 -3.38 -50.19
CA TYR A 236 -18.94 -2.53 -49.72
C TYR A 236 -19.02 -2.29 -48.22
N ALA A 237 -20.20 -2.01 -47.68
CA ALA A 237 -20.38 -1.83 -46.23
C ALA A 237 -19.91 -3.06 -45.43
N LYS A 238 -20.31 -4.28 -45.85
CA LYS A 238 -19.86 -5.53 -45.20
C LYS A 238 -18.35 -5.73 -45.29
N LYS A 239 -17.73 -5.46 -46.45
CA LYS A 239 -16.26 -5.57 -46.60
C LYS A 239 -15.52 -4.57 -45.71
N MET A 240 -15.99 -3.32 -45.65
CA MET A 240 -15.38 -2.29 -44.79
C MET A 240 -15.50 -2.66 -43.31
N GLU A 241 -16.65 -3.17 -42.87
CA GLU A 241 -16.84 -3.64 -41.50
C GLU A 241 -15.87 -4.79 -41.16
N GLN A 242 -15.69 -5.75 -42.08
CA GLN A 242 -14.70 -6.82 -41.91
C GLN A 242 -13.26 -6.27 -41.81
N TYR A 243 -12.89 -5.30 -42.65
CA TYR A 243 -11.57 -4.68 -42.58
C TYR A 243 -11.37 -3.91 -41.27
N GLN A 244 -12.40 -3.21 -40.80
CA GLN A 244 -12.35 -2.48 -39.54
C GLN A 244 -12.22 -3.43 -38.35
N GLY A 245 -12.95 -4.55 -38.34
CA GLY A 245 -12.76 -5.61 -37.34
C GLY A 245 -11.35 -6.21 -37.37
N LYS A 246 -10.78 -6.44 -38.56
CA LYS A 246 -9.39 -6.92 -38.70
C LYS A 246 -8.35 -5.90 -38.22
N ILE A 247 -8.60 -4.60 -38.43
CA ILE A 247 -7.74 -3.53 -37.91
C ILE A 247 -7.77 -3.56 -36.38
N GLN A 248 -8.95 -3.61 -35.76
CA GLN A 248 -9.07 -3.67 -34.30
C GLN A 248 -8.36 -4.90 -33.72
N GLU A 249 -8.58 -6.09 -34.29
CA GLU A 249 -7.92 -7.33 -33.87
C GLU A 249 -6.38 -7.22 -33.93
N LEU A 250 -5.85 -6.54 -34.95
CA LEU A 250 -4.42 -6.32 -35.10
C LEU A 250 -3.90 -5.24 -34.13
N GLU A 251 -4.69 -4.20 -33.85
CA GLU A 251 -4.36 -3.17 -32.85
C GLU A 251 -4.24 -3.77 -31.46
N ASP A 252 -5.21 -4.60 -31.06
CA ASP A 252 -5.22 -5.25 -29.76
C ASP A 252 -3.99 -6.15 -29.60
N LYS A 253 -3.66 -6.96 -30.62
CA LYS A 253 -2.45 -7.80 -30.64
C LYS A 253 -1.15 -7.01 -30.59
N ILE A 254 -1.09 -5.84 -31.25
CA ILE A 254 0.08 -4.96 -31.18
C ILE A 254 0.20 -4.36 -29.78
N ALA A 255 -0.89 -3.87 -29.21
CA ALA A 255 -0.92 -3.29 -27.88
C ALA A 255 -0.49 -4.31 -26.81
N GLU A 256 -1.01 -5.53 -26.87
CA GLU A 256 -0.65 -6.64 -25.99
C GLU A 256 0.85 -6.97 -26.11
N GLY A 257 1.37 -7.12 -27.34
CA GLY A 257 2.79 -7.40 -27.56
C GLY A 257 3.71 -6.27 -27.10
N GLU A 258 3.30 -5.01 -27.24
CA GLU A 258 4.06 -3.87 -26.73
C GLU A 258 4.07 -3.81 -25.20
N GLU A 259 2.94 -4.12 -24.57
CA GLU A 259 2.83 -4.23 -23.12
C GLU A 259 3.73 -5.35 -22.58
N GLN A 260 3.71 -6.54 -23.20
CA GLN A 260 4.62 -7.62 -22.85
C GLN A 260 6.10 -7.21 -22.99
N LYS A 261 6.47 -6.44 -24.03
CA LYS A 261 7.84 -5.89 -24.17
C LYS A 261 8.21 -4.89 -23.07
N ARG A 262 7.27 -4.04 -22.66
CA ARG A 262 7.48 -3.11 -21.54
C ARG A 262 7.70 -3.88 -20.23
N ARG A 263 6.88 -4.91 -19.97
CA ARG A 263 6.99 -5.75 -18.77
C ARG A 263 8.29 -6.52 -18.65
N VAL A 264 8.89 -6.97 -19.76
CA VAL A 264 10.24 -7.57 -19.72
C VAL A 264 11.26 -6.62 -19.08
N LYS A 265 11.07 -5.31 -19.27
CA LYS A 265 11.94 -4.26 -18.74
C LYS A 265 11.44 -3.68 -17.42
N SER A 266 10.45 -4.29 -16.78
CA SER A 266 9.90 -3.82 -15.51
C SER A 266 10.99 -3.77 -14.44
N GLU A 267 11.00 -2.68 -13.69
CA GLU A 267 12.01 -2.45 -12.66
C GLU A 267 11.87 -3.46 -11.52
N GLY A 268 10.64 -3.84 -11.13
CA GLY A 268 10.42 -4.80 -10.05
C GLY A 268 10.93 -6.20 -10.38
N LEU A 269 10.60 -6.76 -11.55
CA LEU A 269 11.12 -8.08 -11.96
C LEU A 269 12.65 -8.09 -11.99
N HIS A 270 13.26 -7.02 -12.52
CA HIS A 270 14.72 -6.89 -12.54
C HIS A 270 15.34 -6.65 -11.16
N LEU A 271 14.60 -6.03 -10.25
CA LEU A 271 15.04 -5.79 -8.88
C LEU A 271 15.16 -7.12 -8.11
N PHE A 272 14.17 -8.00 -8.19
CA PHE A 272 14.23 -9.31 -7.54
C PHE A 272 15.39 -10.17 -8.05
N LEU A 273 15.74 -10.09 -9.33
CA LEU A 273 16.91 -10.78 -9.89
C LEU A 273 18.24 -10.40 -9.22
N LYS A 274 18.39 -9.15 -8.74
CA LYS A 274 19.61 -8.70 -8.05
C LYS A 274 19.84 -9.45 -6.74
N TYR A 275 18.77 -9.95 -6.12
CA TYR A 275 18.79 -10.60 -4.81
C TYR A 275 18.63 -12.11 -4.89
N LYS A 276 18.84 -12.71 -6.07
CA LYS A 276 18.73 -14.16 -6.25
C LYS A 276 19.72 -14.94 -5.39
N GLU A 277 20.96 -14.47 -5.33
CA GLU A 277 22.05 -15.07 -4.54
C GLU A 277 22.20 -14.38 -3.17
N LEU A 278 21.12 -13.75 -2.67
CA LEU A 278 21.17 -13.10 -1.37
C LEU A 278 21.34 -14.16 -0.27
N GLU A 279 22.41 -14.03 0.50
CA GLU A 279 22.70 -14.91 1.65
C GLU A 279 22.26 -14.30 2.98
N GLU A 280 22.30 -12.96 3.10
CA GLU A 280 21.96 -12.25 4.33
C GLU A 280 21.00 -11.07 4.06
N LEU A 281 20.03 -10.88 4.95
CA LEU A 281 19.07 -9.78 4.86
C LEU A 281 19.63 -8.49 5.48
N SER A 282 19.52 -7.38 4.75
CA SER A 282 19.78 -6.05 5.28
C SER A 282 18.48 -5.23 5.43
N TYR A 283 18.54 -4.17 6.24
CA TYR A 283 17.42 -3.24 6.41
C TYR A 283 17.03 -2.61 5.07
N GLU A 284 18.02 -2.19 4.29
CA GLU A 284 17.85 -1.55 2.98
C GLU A 284 17.12 -2.48 2.02
N VAL A 285 17.56 -3.75 1.91
CA VAL A 285 16.95 -4.75 1.02
C VAL A 285 15.48 -4.99 1.39
N LEU A 286 15.18 -5.17 2.67
CA LEU A 286 13.80 -5.40 3.11
C LEU A 286 12.90 -4.18 2.84
N HIS A 287 13.41 -2.98 3.10
CA HIS A 287 12.66 -1.75 2.84
C HIS A 287 12.56 -1.39 1.36
N GLU A 288 13.37 -1.98 0.49
CA GLU A 288 13.25 -1.84 -0.96
C GLU A 288 12.19 -2.79 -1.54
N LEU A 289 12.14 -4.04 -1.06
CA LEU A 289 11.27 -5.08 -1.63
C LEU A 289 9.88 -5.17 -0.96
N ILE A 290 9.81 -4.93 0.35
CA ILE A 290 8.64 -5.25 1.17
C ILE A 290 7.95 -3.96 1.63
N GLU A 291 6.62 -3.93 1.49
CA GLU A 291 5.78 -2.88 2.06
C GLU A 291 5.48 -3.16 3.53
N VAL A 292 4.98 -4.37 3.84
CA VAL A 292 4.60 -4.78 5.18
C VAL A 292 4.65 -6.29 5.35
N ILE A 293 5.03 -6.74 6.54
CA ILE A 293 4.96 -8.15 6.96
C ILE A 293 3.88 -8.25 8.05
N TYR A 294 2.85 -9.04 7.81
CA TYR A 294 1.84 -9.40 8.78
C TYR A 294 2.17 -10.77 9.39
N PHE A 295 2.58 -10.76 10.65
CA PHE A 295 2.81 -11.96 11.44
C PHE A 295 1.54 -12.32 12.21
N TYR A 296 0.91 -13.44 11.85
CA TYR A 296 -0.22 -13.99 12.61
C TYR A 296 0.32 -14.95 13.66
N ASP A 297 1.07 -15.99 13.24
CA ASP A 297 1.68 -17.02 14.08
C ASP A 297 2.84 -17.70 13.30
N PRO A 298 3.59 -18.67 13.88
CA PRO A 298 4.72 -19.31 13.20
C PRO A 298 4.40 -20.00 11.87
N GLU A 299 3.13 -20.40 11.66
CA GLU A 299 2.69 -21.08 10.44
C GLU A 299 2.10 -20.08 9.43
N HIS A 300 1.58 -18.94 9.90
CA HIS A 300 0.90 -17.95 9.08
C HIS A 300 1.63 -16.60 9.09
N ILE A 301 2.42 -16.37 8.04
CA ILE A 301 3.14 -15.12 7.79
C ILE A 301 2.78 -14.62 6.40
N GLU A 302 2.27 -13.39 6.32
CA GLU A 302 1.87 -12.75 5.08
C GLU A 302 2.85 -11.60 4.77
N ILE A 303 3.44 -11.62 3.58
CA ILE A 303 4.38 -10.60 3.10
C ILE A 303 3.72 -9.84 1.95
N ILE A 304 3.58 -8.53 2.10
CA ILE A 304 3.10 -7.64 1.04
C ILE A 304 4.30 -7.00 0.38
N TRP A 305 4.51 -7.34 -0.89
CA TRP A 305 5.58 -6.83 -1.73
C TRP A 305 5.21 -5.50 -2.38
N LYS A 306 6.18 -4.60 -2.55
CA LYS A 306 5.94 -3.32 -3.23
C LYS A 306 5.61 -3.45 -4.73
N TYR A 307 6.06 -4.53 -5.36
CA TYR A 307 5.94 -4.78 -6.81
C TYR A 307 4.91 -5.88 -7.12
N ARG A 308 3.86 -6.01 -6.30
CA ARG A 308 2.86 -7.10 -6.39
C ARG A 308 2.19 -7.22 -7.76
N ASP A 309 1.92 -6.09 -8.41
CA ASP A 309 1.19 -6.04 -9.69
C ASP A 309 1.99 -6.63 -10.86
N GLU A 310 3.32 -6.69 -10.75
CA GLU A 310 4.19 -7.21 -11.81
C GLU A 310 4.16 -8.75 -11.91
N PHE A 311 3.75 -9.44 -10.83
CA PHE A 311 3.69 -10.91 -10.76
C PHE A 311 2.28 -11.47 -10.99
N LEU A 312 1.23 -10.72 -10.67
CA LEU A 312 -0.15 -11.22 -10.69
C LEU A 312 -0.75 -11.43 -12.09
N LEU A 313 -0.22 -10.78 -13.12
CA LEU A 313 -0.78 -10.82 -14.48
C LEU A 313 -0.04 -11.79 -15.42
N ALA A 314 0.81 -12.67 -14.88
CA ALA A 314 1.51 -13.72 -15.64
C ALA A 314 0.92 -15.13 -15.39
N ALA A 315 -0.09 -15.25 -14.52
CA ALA A 315 -0.68 -16.51 -14.08
C ALA A 315 -2.12 -16.75 -14.58
N GLU A 316 -2.65 -15.85 -15.42
CA GLU A 316 -3.88 -16.04 -16.20
C GLU A 316 -3.51 -16.19 -17.67
#